data_AF-A0A8J5VHG3-F1
#
_entry.id   AF-A0A8J5VHG3-F1
#
_cell.length_a   1.000
_cell.length_b   1.000
_cell.length_c   1.000
_cell.angle_alpha   90.00
_cell.angle_beta   90.00
_cell.angle_gamma   90.00
#
_symmetry.space_group_name_H-M   'P 1'
#
loop_
_entity.id
_entity.type
_entity.pdbx_description
1 polymer ?
#
loop_
_entity_poly.entity_id
_entity_poly.type
_entity_poly.pdbx_seq_one_letter_code
_entity_poly.pdbx_strand_id
1 'polypeptide(L)'
;MELGAPHPPRARLHRHPSAPLRITPLIRYLLDKPRVKPVVEDPESERNRLVVLSEKIQNPDLSGIEPKVYDSLKQLCNIDVIPYTLTHGYSYWSAGHVAHLNISDDLLSYKDAIAKVIYDKNHPRIQTVVNKVGTITNEFRVPKFEVLAGKNDMVTEVKQYGATFKLDYGLV
;
A
#
# COMPACT_ATOMS: atom_id res chain seq x y z
N MET A 1 -4.35 10.51 6.47
CA MET A 1 -4.33 11.38 5.29
C MET A 1 -3.77 10.52 4.17
N GLU A 2 -4.65 9.84 3.43
CA GLU A 2 -4.23 8.97 2.32
C GLU A 2 -3.77 9.85 1.14
N LEU A 3 -2.53 9.67 0.70
CA LEU A 3 -1.91 10.43 -0.39
C LEU A 3 -2.23 9.75 -1.72
N GLY A 4 -2.93 10.46 -2.60
CA GLY A 4 -3.19 10.06 -3.98
C GLY A 4 -1.90 10.07 -4.80
N ALA A 5 -1.37 8.89 -5.08
CA ALA A 5 -0.59 8.64 -6.30
C ALA A 5 -1.55 8.09 -7.37
N PRO A 6 -1.35 8.36 -8.67
CA PRO A 6 -2.13 7.69 -9.70
C PRO A 6 -1.87 6.18 -9.57
N HIS A 7 -2.89 5.46 -9.11
CA HIS A 7 -2.82 4.05 -8.83
C HIS A 7 -3.04 3.25 -10.11
N PRO A 8 -2.37 2.10 -10.30
CA PRO A 8 -2.61 1.26 -11.46
C PRO A 8 -4.09 0.79 -11.49
N PRO A 9 -4.74 0.81 -12.67
CA PRO A 9 -6.13 0.41 -12.82
C PRO A 9 -6.31 -1.09 -12.54
N ARG A 10 -7.42 -1.45 -11.89
CA ARG A 10 -7.90 -2.83 -11.84
C ARG A 10 -9.09 -3.01 -12.75
N ALA A 11 -9.20 -4.18 -13.36
CA ALA A 11 -10.39 -4.58 -14.11
C ALA A 11 -11.33 -5.39 -13.21
N ARG A 12 -12.55 -4.91 -13.03
CA ARG A 12 -13.70 -5.64 -12.50
C ARG A 12 -14.25 -6.50 -13.62
N LEU A 13 -14.22 -7.82 -13.44
CA LEU A 13 -14.80 -8.76 -14.40
C LEU A 13 -16.22 -9.13 -13.95
N HIS A 14 -17.21 -8.74 -14.73
CA HIS A 14 -18.60 -9.15 -14.51
C HIS A 14 -18.79 -10.58 -15.00
N ARG A 15 -19.19 -11.49 -14.10
CA ARG A 15 -19.52 -12.86 -14.47
C ARG A 15 -20.72 -12.90 -15.41
N HIS A 16 -20.58 -13.53 -16.57
CA HIS A 16 -21.74 -13.96 -17.35
C HIS A 16 -22.38 -15.19 -16.68
N PRO A 17 -23.72 -15.26 -16.53
CA PRO A 17 -24.40 -16.32 -15.79
C PRO A 17 -24.26 -17.74 -16.38
N SER A 18 -23.77 -17.88 -17.61
CA SER A 18 -23.78 -19.14 -18.36
C SER A 18 -22.43 -19.85 -18.52
N ALA A 19 -21.31 -19.30 -18.01
CA ALA A 19 -20.00 -19.95 -18.15
C ALA A 19 -19.04 -19.65 -16.99
N PRO A 20 -18.24 -20.64 -16.53
CA PRO A 20 -17.17 -20.39 -15.58
C PRO A 20 -16.11 -19.47 -16.22
N LEU A 21 -15.77 -18.39 -15.52
CA LEU A 21 -14.73 -17.45 -15.94
C LEU A 21 -13.37 -18.15 -15.99
N ARG A 22 -12.91 -18.50 -17.18
CA ARG A 22 -11.55 -19.01 -17.42
C ARG A 22 -10.59 -17.82 -17.49
N ILE A 23 -9.92 -17.53 -16.38
CA ILE A 23 -8.89 -16.47 -16.28
C ILE A 23 -7.59 -16.80 -17.03
N THR A 24 -7.48 -17.98 -17.63
CA THR A 24 -6.28 -18.47 -18.35
C THR A 24 -5.68 -17.47 -19.35
N PRO A 25 -6.48 -16.74 -20.16
CA PRO A 25 -5.95 -15.74 -21.10
C PRO A 25 -5.36 -14.51 -20.39
N LEU A 26 -5.81 -14.21 -19.17
CA LEU A 26 -5.41 -13.05 -18.39
C LEU A 26 -4.19 -13.29 -17.50
N ILE A 27 -3.76 -14.54 -17.29
CA ILE A 27 -2.68 -14.90 -16.35
C ILE A 27 -1.41 -14.07 -16.57
N ARG A 28 -1.06 -13.77 -17.82
CA ARG A 28 0.14 -12.99 -18.18
C ARG A 28 0.02 -11.49 -17.88
N TYR A 29 -1.18 -11.01 -17.65
CA TYR A 29 -1.51 -9.61 -17.41
C TYR A 29 -1.89 -9.35 -15.95
N LEU A 30 -1.82 -10.38 -15.09
CA LEU A 30 -2.02 -10.25 -13.65
C LEU A 30 -0.81 -9.60 -12.99
N LEU A 31 -1.03 -8.93 -11.87
CA LEU A 31 0.04 -8.45 -11.02
C LEU A 31 0.78 -9.64 -10.40
N ASP A 32 1.99 -9.87 -10.88
CA ASP A 32 2.90 -10.89 -10.36
C ASP A 32 3.80 -10.28 -9.28
N LYS A 33 3.28 -10.21 -8.05
CA LYS A 33 3.99 -9.69 -6.88
C LYS A 33 3.87 -10.68 -5.72
N PRO A 34 4.98 -11.00 -5.02
CA PRO A 34 4.94 -11.91 -3.89
C PRO A 34 3.85 -11.51 -2.88
N ARG A 35 3.02 -12.49 -2.49
CA ARG A 35 1.96 -12.36 -1.46
C ARG A 35 0.80 -11.41 -1.81
N VAL A 36 0.74 -10.88 -3.03
CA VAL A 36 -0.46 -10.17 -3.52
C VAL A 36 -1.35 -11.16 -4.24
N LYS A 37 -2.60 -11.32 -3.77
CA LYS A 37 -3.59 -12.14 -4.47
C LYS A 37 -3.99 -11.42 -5.77
N PRO A 38 -3.77 -12.02 -6.96
CA PRO A 38 -4.09 -11.39 -8.23
C PRO A 38 -5.60 -11.36 -8.51
N VAL A 39 -6.38 -12.10 -7.72
CA VAL A 39 -7.84 -12.07 -7.73
C VAL A 39 -8.31 -11.86 -6.29
N VAL A 40 -9.08 -10.80 -6.07
CA VAL A 40 -9.66 -10.42 -4.77
C VAL A 40 -11.18 -10.31 -4.89
N GLU A 41 -11.84 -10.37 -3.74
CA GLU A 41 -13.29 -10.22 -3.64
C GLU A 41 -13.71 -8.78 -3.93
N ASP A 42 -14.89 -8.63 -4.53
CA ASP A 42 -15.47 -7.33 -4.82
C ASP A 42 -16.33 -6.88 -3.62
N PRO A 43 -15.97 -5.79 -2.91
CA PRO A 43 -16.71 -5.33 -1.74
C PRO A 43 -18.13 -4.86 -2.08
N GLU A 44 -18.42 -4.55 -3.35
CA GLU A 44 -19.76 -4.14 -3.79
C GLU A 44 -20.61 -5.32 -4.30
N SER A 45 -20.03 -6.52 -4.46
CA SER A 45 -20.76 -7.66 -5.00
C SER A 45 -20.11 -9.01 -4.66
N GLU A 46 -20.85 -9.88 -3.96
CA GLU A 46 -20.40 -11.25 -3.68
C GLU A 46 -20.29 -12.14 -4.94
N ARG A 47 -20.90 -11.73 -6.06
CA ARG A 47 -20.88 -12.48 -7.33
C ARG A 47 -19.65 -12.18 -8.17
N ASN A 48 -19.04 -11.02 -7.99
CA ASN A 48 -17.95 -10.55 -8.83
C ASN A 48 -16.60 -10.74 -8.14
N ARG A 49 -15.53 -10.72 -8.93
CA ARG A 49 -14.17 -10.67 -8.41
C ARG A 49 -13.42 -9.55 -9.11
N LEU A 50 -12.55 -8.91 -8.35
CA LEU A 50 -11.65 -7.88 -8.85
C LEU A 50 -10.33 -8.54 -9.25
N VAL A 51 -9.86 -8.22 -10.45
CA VAL A 51 -8.59 -8.72 -10.96
C VAL A 51 -7.55 -7.62 -10.88
N VAL A 52 -6.41 -7.96 -10.30
CA VAL A 52 -5.28 -7.05 -10.17
C VAL A 52 -4.44 -7.14 -11.42
N LEU A 53 -4.47 -6.10 -12.25
CA LEU A 53 -3.68 -6.05 -13.46
C LEU A 53 -2.24 -5.62 -13.15
N SER A 54 -1.31 -6.08 -13.98
CA SER A 54 0.11 -5.74 -13.88
C SER A 54 0.33 -4.23 -14.06
N GLU A 55 1.40 -3.70 -13.48
CA GLU A 55 1.81 -2.29 -13.60
C GLU A 55 2.07 -1.83 -15.04
N LYS A 56 2.16 -2.76 -15.99
CA LYS A 56 2.29 -2.48 -17.43
C LYS A 56 0.99 -1.98 -18.06
N ILE A 57 -0.15 -2.28 -17.45
CA ILE A 57 -1.46 -1.85 -17.91
C ILE A 57 -1.90 -0.71 -17.00
N GLN A 58 -1.49 0.50 -17.33
CA GLN A 58 -1.85 1.71 -16.58
C GLN A 58 -3.06 2.43 -17.17
N ASN A 59 -3.40 2.11 -18.41
CA ASN A 59 -4.45 2.83 -19.12
C ASN A 59 -5.83 2.20 -18.84
N PRO A 60 -6.85 3.04 -18.55
CA PRO A 60 -8.20 2.58 -18.28
C PRO A 60 -8.90 1.99 -19.52
N ASP A 61 -8.35 2.20 -20.72
CA ASP A 61 -8.84 1.61 -21.97
C ASP A 61 -8.30 0.19 -22.23
N LEU A 62 -7.46 -0.34 -21.34
CA LEU A 62 -6.82 -1.67 -21.46
C LEU A 62 -5.99 -1.86 -22.74
N SER A 63 -5.52 -0.75 -23.35
CA SER A 63 -4.70 -0.73 -24.57
C SER A 63 -3.39 -1.54 -24.50
N GLY A 64 -2.95 -1.92 -23.30
CA GLY A 64 -1.78 -2.78 -23.07
C GLY A 64 -2.04 -4.29 -23.24
N ILE A 65 -3.27 -4.71 -23.55
CA ILE A 65 -3.63 -6.12 -23.77
C ILE A 65 -3.72 -6.37 -25.28
N GLU A 66 -3.23 -7.53 -25.74
CA GLU A 66 -3.40 -7.94 -27.15
C GLU A 66 -4.89 -7.91 -27.57
N PRO A 67 -5.23 -7.33 -28.75
CA PRO A 67 -6.61 -7.20 -29.23
C PRO A 67 -7.38 -8.52 -29.23
N LYS A 68 -6.70 -9.61 -29.58
CA LYS A 68 -7.28 -10.97 -29.62
C LYS A 68 -7.76 -11.45 -28.24
N VAL A 69 -7.02 -11.11 -27.18
CA VAL A 69 -7.38 -11.45 -25.79
C VAL A 69 -8.51 -10.54 -25.32
N TYR A 70 -8.42 -9.24 -25.65
CA TYR A 70 -9.44 -8.27 -25.30
C TYR A 70 -10.82 -8.58 -25.92
N ASP A 71 -10.85 -8.97 -27.20
CA ASP A 71 -12.09 -9.38 -27.89
C ASP A 71 -12.68 -10.65 -27.28
N SER A 72 -11.82 -11.61 -26.92
CA SER A 72 -12.24 -12.82 -26.20
C SER A 72 -12.82 -12.49 -24.82
N LEU A 73 -12.26 -11.50 -24.11
CA LEU A 73 -12.75 -11.06 -22.82
C LEU A 73 -14.08 -10.31 -22.93
N LYS A 74 -14.25 -9.44 -23.93
CA LYS A 74 -15.54 -8.77 -24.20
C LYS A 74 -16.67 -9.75 -24.47
N GLN A 75 -16.37 -10.87 -25.13
CA GLN A 75 -17.36 -11.93 -25.38
C GLN A 75 -17.72 -12.73 -24.12
N LEU A 76 -16.83 -12.78 -23.12
CA LEU A 76 -16.99 -13.62 -21.92
C LEU A 76 -17.48 -12.84 -20.69
N CYS A 77 -17.19 -11.54 -20.60
CA CYS A 77 -17.49 -10.72 -19.42
C CYS A 77 -17.54 -9.22 -19.76
N ASN A 78 -18.36 -8.47 -19.01
CA ASN A 78 -18.29 -7.01 -19.03
C ASN A 78 -17.14 -6.56 -18.13
N ILE A 79 -16.27 -5.68 -18.60
CA ILE A 79 -15.07 -5.25 -17.86
C ILE A 79 -15.20 -3.78 -17.47
N ASP A 80 -15.25 -3.50 -16.17
CA ASP A 80 -15.22 -2.12 -15.66
C ASP A 80 -13.87 -1.84 -15.01
N VAL A 81 -13.19 -0.77 -15.41
CA VAL A 81 -11.93 -0.41 -14.78
C VAL A 81 -12.20 0.45 -13.55
N ILE A 82 -11.73 -0.01 -12.39
CA ILE A 82 -11.84 0.70 -11.11
C ILE A 82 -10.44 1.06 -10.56
N PRO A 83 -10.29 2.23 -9.91
CA PRO A 83 -9.07 2.57 -9.20
C PRO A 83 -8.89 1.66 -7.98
N TYR A 84 -7.66 1.20 -7.74
CA TYR A 84 -7.35 0.34 -6.59
C TYR A 84 -6.22 0.90 -5.72
N THR A 85 -6.49 1.02 -4.43
CA THR A 85 -5.49 1.36 -3.43
C THR A 85 -4.73 0.10 -3.00
N LEU A 86 -3.49 -0.05 -3.47
CA LEU A 86 -2.59 -1.06 -2.92
C LEU A 86 -2.14 -0.61 -1.53
N THR A 87 -2.73 -1.22 -0.50
CA THR A 87 -2.24 -1.09 0.87
C THR A 87 -0.86 -1.74 0.92
N HIS A 88 0.17 -0.92 0.91
CA HIS A 88 1.50 -1.42 1.18
C HIS A 88 1.50 -1.89 2.64
N GLY A 89 2.08 -3.05 2.93
CA GLY A 89 2.06 -3.65 4.27
C GLY A 89 2.78 -2.85 5.38
N TYR A 90 3.15 -1.60 5.10
CA TYR A 90 3.70 -0.66 6.06
C TYR A 90 2.68 0.45 6.37
N SER A 91 2.57 0.79 7.65
CA SER A 91 1.83 1.97 8.11
C SER A 91 2.78 2.94 8.79
N TYR A 92 2.45 4.23 8.72
CA TYR A 92 3.20 5.26 9.44
C TYR A 92 2.26 6.26 10.10
N TRP A 93 2.73 6.82 11.21
CA TRP A 93 2.10 7.96 11.86
C TRP A 93 3.15 9.01 12.17
N SER A 94 2.75 10.27 12.28
CA SER A 94 3.65 11.38 12.58
C SER A 94 3.23 12.11 13.84
N ALA A 95 4.19 12.39 14.70
CA ALA A 95 4.05 13.30 15.83
C ALA A 95 5.09 14.41 15.65
N GLY A 96 4.63 15.66 15.48
CA GLY A 96 5.48 16.82 15.18
C GLY A 96 6.37 16.57 13.97
N HIS A 97 7.70 16.64 14.15
CA HIS A 97 8.68 16.40 13.10
C HIS A 97 9.15 14.94 12.98
N VAL A 98 8.65 14.03 13.81
CA VAL A 98 9.02 12.61 13.80
C VAL A 98 7.94 11.80 13.08
N ALA A 99 8.35 10.98 12.10
CA ALA A 99 7.50 9.97 11.48
C ALA A 99 7.89 8.57 12.01
N HIS A 100 6.94 7.88 12.61
CA HIS A 100 7.09 6.53 13.13
C HIS A 100 6.53 5.51 12.14
N LEU A 101 7.37 4.53 11.75
CA LEU A 101 7.06 3.40 10.91
C LEU A 101 6.88 2.12 11.72
N ASN A 102 5.93 1.30 11.31
CA ASN A 102 5.81 -0.08 11.76
C ASN A 102 5.96 -1.00 10.54
N ILE A 103 7.22 -1.35 10.23
CA ILE A 103 7.56 -2.18 9.07
C ILE A 103 7.47 -3.66 9.48
N SER A 104 6.72 -4.46 8.72
CA SER A 104 6.68 -5.91 8.94
C SER A 104 8.00 -6.58 8.53
N ASP A 105 8.30 -7.75 9.10
CA ASP A 105 9.56 -8.47 8.87
C ASP A 105 9.85 -8.71 7.37
N ASP A 106 8.80 -8.92 6.58
CA ASP A 106 8.88 -9.14 5.13
C ASP A 106 9.37 -7.92 4.33
N LEU A 107 9.25 -6.72 4.91
CA LEU A 107 9.60 -5.45 4.30
C LEU A 107 10.86 -4.83 4.92
N LEU A 108 11.48 -5.49 5.92
CA LEU A 108 12.69 -4.99 6.57
C LEU A 108 13.84 -4.77 5.58
N SER A 109 13.96 -5.62 4.56
CA SER A 109 14.98 -5.46 3.49
C SER A 109 14.82 -4.17 2.68
N TYR A 110 13.65 -3.52 2.75
CA TYR A 110 13.34 -2.28 2.04
C TYR A 110 13.20 -1.07 2.99
N LYS A 111 13.54 -1.23 4.28
CA LYS A 111 13.26 -0.21 5.30
C LYS A 111 13.89 1.15 4.98
N ASP A 112 15.13 1.15 4.47
CA ASP A 112 15.84 2.39 4.14
C ASP A 112 15.22 3.10 2.95
N ALA A 113 14.79 2.35 1.93
CA ALA A 113 14.10 2.90 0.77
C ALA A 113 12.74 3.50 1.15
N ILE A 114 11.96 2.80 1.99
CA ILE A 114 10.67 3.28 2.51
C ILE A 114 10.89 4.56 3.34
N ALA A 115 11.86 4.54 4.26
CA ALA A 115 12.18 5.68 5.11
C ALA A 115 12.61 6.90 4.30
N LYS A 116 13.48 6.71 3.29
CA LYS A 116 13.92 7.79 2.39
C LYS A 116 12.76 8.41 1.63
N VAL A 117 11.86 7.60 1.06
CA VAL A 117 10.68 8.11 0.33
C VAL A 117 9.78 8.91 1.27
N ILE A 118 9.57 8.45 2.50
CA ILE A 118 8.74 9.16 3.49
C ILE A 118 9.39 10.47 3.90
N TYR A 119 10.70 10.48 4.15
CA TYR A 119 11.47 11.67 4.47
C TYR A 119 11.39 12.70 3.34
N ASP A 120 11.78 12.33 2.13
CA ASP A 120 11.86 13.23 0.97
C ASP A 120 10.49 13.84 0.64
N LYS A 121 9.41 13.07 0.75
CA LYS A 121 8.05 13.55 0.46
C LYS A 121 7.45 14.46 1.52
N ASN A 122 7.95 14.42 2.75
CA ASN A 122 7.39 15.18 3.88
C ASN A 122 8.34 16.23 4.44
N HIS A 123 9.55 16.33 3.91
CA HIS A 123 10.49 17.40 4.23
C HIS A 123 9.91 18.76 3.78
N PRO A 124 10.06 19.85 4.56
CA PRO A 124 10.82 19.99 5.81
C PRO A 124 10.03 19.66 7.08
N ARG A 125 8.75 19.30 6.96
CA ARG A 125 7.87 19.05 8.11
C ARG A 125 8.33 17.85 8.93
N ILE A 126 8.64 16.75 8.26
CA ILE A 126 9.28 15.58 8.89
C ILE A 126 10.80 15.74 8.78
N GLN A 127 11.48 15.64 9.92
CA GLN A 127 12.93 15.78 10.04
C GLN A 127 13.59 14.50 10.56
N THR A 128 12.82 13.57 11.11
CA THR A 128 13.30 12.28 11.61
C THR A 128 12.30 11.19 11.24
N VAL A 129 12.77 10.09 10.67
CA VAL A 129 11.97 8.88 10.43
C VAL A 129 12.52 7.77 11.30
N VAL A 130 11.67 7.19 12.14
CA VAL A 130 12.00 6.08 13.04
C VAL A 130 11.19 4.85 12.70
N ASN A 131 11.74 3.66 12.94
CA ASN A 131 11.03 2.40 12.80
C ASN A 131 10.98 1.66 14.14
N LYS A 132 9.83 1.06 14.45
CA LYS A 132 9.68 0.19 15.61
C LYS A 132 10.46 -1.10 15.40
N VAL A 133 11.28 -1.47 16.38
CA VAL A 133 12.10 -2.70 16.34
C VAL A 133 11.72 -3.68 17.45
N GLY A 134 11.67 -4.95 17.08
CA GLY A 134 11.53 -6.09 17.98
C GLY A 134 10.12 -6.28 18.58
N THR A 135 9.98 -7.38 19.32
CA THR A 135 8.79 -7.69 20.10
C THR A 135 8.89 -7.01 21.47
N ILE A 136 7.82 -6.33 21.86
CA ILE A 136 7.73 -5.66 23.16
C ILE A 136 7.70 -6.72 24.26
N THR A 137 8.78 -6.84 25.03
CA THR A 137 8.96 -7.88 26.07
C THR A 137 8.96 -7.34 27.50
N ASN A 138 8.97 -6.01 27.69
CA ASN A 138 8.98 -5.39 29.01
C ASN A 138 7.56 -5.27 29.59
N GLU A 139 7.44 -5.30 30.93
CA GLU A 139 6.20 -5.17 31.71
C GLU A 139 5.42 -3.89 31.35
N PHE A 140 6.13 -2.82 31.02
CA PHE A 140 5.55 -1.52 30.67
C PHE A 140 5.16 -1.38 29.18
N ARG A 141 5.31 -2.46 28.40
CA ARG A 141 5.02 -2.50 26.96
C ARG A 141 5.68 -1.41 26.11
N VAL A 142 6.91 -1.09 26.47
CA VAL A 142 7.76 -0.10 25.82
C VAL A 142 8.26 -0.58 24.44
N PRO A 143 7.93 0.11 23.34
CA PRO A 143 8.50 -0.17 22.02
C PRO A 143 9.89 0.47 21.87
N LYS A 144 10.82 -0.27 21.27
CA LYS A 144 12.14 0.26 20.88
C LYS A 144 12.07 0.83 19.46
N PHE A 145 12.89 1.85 19.20
CA PHE A 145 12.94 2.51 17.90
C PHE A 145 14.37 2.61 17.36
N GLU A 146 14.51 2.51 16.04
CA GLU A 146 15.73 2.84 15.30
C GLU A 146 15.47 4.06 14.40
N VAL A 147 16.44 4.97 14.25
CA VAL A 147 16.37 6.03 13.24
C VAL A 147 16.73 5.43 11.88
N LEU A 148 15.89 5.64 10.88
CA LEU A 148 16.16 5.22 9.50
C LEU A 148 16.53 6.38 8.57
N ALA A 149 16.03 7.59 8.83
CA ALA A 149 16.36 8.76 8.00
C ALA A 149 16.25 10.07 8.78
N GLY A 150 17.04 11.07 8.36
CA GLY A 150 16.99 12.41 8.92
C GLY A 150 17.90 12.61 10.15
N LYS A 151 17.47 13.49 11.06
CA LYS A 151 18.23 13.86 12.26
C LYS A 151 18.15 12.77 13.32
N ASN A 152 19.19 12.64 14.14
CA ASN A 152 19.12 11.82 15.36
C ASN A 152 18.43 12.58 16.50
N ASP A 153 17.22 13.06 16.24
CA ASP A 153 16.38 13.77 17.19
C ASP A 153 15.01 13.08 17.26
N MET A 154 14.75 12.46 18.41
CA MET A 154 13.56 11.67 18.72
C MET A 154 12.60 12.41 19.66
N VAL A 155 12.93 13.64 20.06
CA VAL A 155 12.08 14.45 20.93
C VAL A 155 11.16 15.28 20.06
N THR A 156 9.86 15.19 20.26
CA THR A 156 8.88 15.95 19.48
C THR A 156 7.77 16.53 20.35
N GLU A 157 7.14 17.59 19.86
CA GLU A 157 6.00 18.23 20.50
C GLU A 157 4.81 18.28 19.53
N VAL A 158 3.62 17.98 20.04
CA VAL A 158 2.36 18.10 19.29
C VAL A 158 1.35 18.92 20.07
N LYS A 159 0.68 19.85 19.40
CA LYS A 159 -0.42 20.62 19.98
C LYS A 159 -1.74 19.99 19.57
N GLN A 160 -2.51 19.49 20.52
CA GLN A 160 -3.85 18.93 20.30
C GLN A 160 -4.82 19.49 21.33
N TYR A 161 -5.97 19.97 20.86
CA TYR A 161 -7.04 20.51 21.71
C TYR A 161 -6.58 21.59 22.70
N GLY A 162 -5.62 22.42 22.29
CA GLY A 162 -5.06 23.49 23.13
C GLY A 162 -3.98 23.05 24.12
N ALA A 163 -3.76 21.74 24.32
CA ALA A 163 -2.68 21.20 25.10
C ALA A 163 -1.46 20.85 24.24
N THR A 164 -0.26 20.99 24.80
CA THR A 164 1.00 20.61 24.15
C THR A 164 1.52 19.33 24.80
N PHE A 165 1.72 18.29 23.99
CA PHE A 165 2.26 17.01 24.42
C PHE A 165 3.68 16.87 23.90
N LYS A 166 4.61 16.63 24.81
CA LYS A 166 6.01 16.32 24.49
C LYS A 166 6.22 14.82 24.59
N LEU A 167 6.82 14.24 23.56
CA LEU A 167 7.13 12.82 23.47
C LEU A 167 8.60 12.65 23.09
N ASP A 168 9.29 11.74 23.77
CA ASP A 168 10.66 11.37 23.45
C ASP A 168 10.72 9.88 23.09
N TYR A 169 10.84 9.57 21.80
CA TYR A 169 10.91 8.18 21.32
C TYR A 169 12.17 7.42 21.76
N GLY A 170 13.21 8.10 22.26
CA GLY A 170 14.44 7.47 22.76
C GLY A 170 14.34 7.03 24.23
N LEU A 171 13.38 7.58 24.98
CA LEU A 171 13.16 7.30 26.41
C LEU A 171 11.91 6.47 26.69
N VAL A 172 11.05 6.25 25.69
CA VAL A 172 9.87 5.38 25.86
C VAL A 172 10.34 3.96 26.02
#